data_AF-A0AA38XT21-F1
#
_entry.id   AF-A0AA38XT21-F1
#
_cell.length_a   1.000
_cell.length_b   1.000
_cell.length_c   1.000
_cell.angle_alpha   90.00
_cell.angle_beta   90.00
_cell.angle_gamma   90.00
#
_symmetry.space_group_name_H-M   'P 1'
#
loop_
_entity.id
_entity.type
_entity.pdbx_description
1 polymer ?
#
loop_
_entity_poly.entity_id
_entity_poly.type
_entity_poly.pdbx_seq_one_letter_code
_entity_poly.pdbx_strand_id
1 'polypeptide(L)'
;MKRRSIIPTAVLGLLLAASSSCPAASVEVVPPEQATDVALDLMLTREGQRMLDRFQLARSKSANLAVTASVDLVRQVLVIDLDRRILDGEDDHSFEDIEQRIRTALAAYALQAGAGEVVTEIVYGGKPYSHYFQRDLQFRQGVAPLGNSVLVSASHGLVSIHPGREWEFQRPLSHGIREDLITPGYAEELQTFLQDRGSASVYRARRNTGDLHPDSMRPWSEMSARYHLMNLLPDRTDIWHHFANSTERDREVKDDIRSRPYYANHLAVEGMLSLHTNASDSPSARGTRAYYHANKQADRELGDMALCYMHELITAQDAYTEFPVAAKSEAARHGENGFAHMPSVVIEIAFHTNAEDAAAFLDPVFRTASMKGVEKGYRLFREGKGCVPLKAEPIQGIQLPQGSSQQVDVAFEGYPQYPIELVTTNVGCPPGWTCSDGKVHITTPDDKPSQITLRCENAGSAPILWDTRVVDADGVKSPSVRHVVQCIRTSRGSNGAPISPAGVEPATAG
;
A
#
# COMPACT_ATOMS: atom_id res chain seq x y z
N MET A 1 34.66 -67.88 -2.31
CA MET A 1 34.93 -67.09 -1.09
C MET A 1 36.10 -66.15 -1.38
N LYS A 2 35.87 -64.83 -1.25
CA LYS A 2 36.76 -63.61 -1.22
C LYS A 2 38.18 -63.69 -1.85
N ARG A 3 38.46 -62.96 -2.94
CA ARG A 3 38.79 -61.50 -3.11
C ARG A 3 40.23 -61.11 -2.72
N ARG A 4 41.01 -60.62 -3.69
CA ARG A 4 41.35 -59.19 -3.91
C ARG A 4 42.04 -59.04 -5.28
N SER A 5 41.69 -57.98 -6.01
CA SER A 5 42.22 -57.63 -7.33
C SER A 5 42.66 -56.17 -7.32
N ILE A 6 43.77 -55.89 -8.03
CA ILE A 6 44.38 -54.57 -8.28
C ILE A 6 44.25 -54.35 -9.80
N ILE A 7 43.85 -53.15 -10.21
CA ILE A 7 43.81 -52.73 -11.62
C ILE A 7 44.63 -51.44 -11.78
N PRO A 8 45.46 -51.30 -12.84
CA PRO A 8 46.15 -50.07 -13.18
C PRO A 8 45.46 -49.25 -14.30
N THR A 9 45.98 -48.04 -14.42
CA THR A 9 45.69 -46.90 -15.29
C THR A 9 45.63 -47.17 -16.80
N ALA A 10 44.73 -46.50 -17.53
CA ALA A 10 44.84 -46.29 -18.97
C ALA A 10 44.16 -44.98 -19.44
N VAL A 11 44.77 -44.43 -20.50
CA VAL A 11 44.63 -43.13 -21.16
C VAL A 11 43.26 -42.92 -21.83
N LEU A 12 42.77 -41.67 -21.79
CA LEU A 12 41.50 -41.21 -22.38
C LEU A 12 41.71 -40.81 -23.86
N GLY A 13 41.03 -41.50 -24.78
CA GLY A 13 41.01 -41.21 -26.21
C GLY A 13 39.59 -40.88 -26.68
N LEU A 14 39.50 -39.81 -27.48
CA LEU A 14 38.31 -39.22 -28.09
C LEU A 14 37.68 -40.16 -29.15
N LEU A 15 36.36 -40.37 -29.12
CA LEU A 15 35.59 -40.93 -30.25
C LEU A 15 34.24 -40.22 -30.34
N LEU A 16 34.00 -39.59 -31.49
CA LEU A 16 32.72 -39.05 -31.92
C LEU A 16 31.71 -40.18 -32.15
N ALA A 17 30.47 -40.00 -31.66
CA ALA A 17 29.30 -40.70 -32.17
C ALA A 17 28.19 -39.67 -32.40
N ALA A 18 27.78 -39.55 -33.66
CA ALA A 18 26.62 -38.78 -34.07
C ALA A 18 25.33 -39.53 -33.67
N SER A 19 24.43 -38.84 -32.98
CA SER A 19 23.03 -39.24 -32.86
C SER A 19 22.14 -38.11 -33.38
N SER A 20 21.31 -38.47 -34.35
CA SER A 20 20.35 -37.62 -35.02
C SER A 20 19.27 -37.15 -34.04
N SER A 21 19.26 -35.85 -33.74
CA SER A 21 18.16 -35.20 -33.02
C SER A 21 17.08 -34.77 -34.02
N CYS A 22 15.89 -35.37 -33.93
CA CYS A 22 14.68 -34.76 -34.48
C CYS A 22 14.55 -33.33 -33.93
N PRO A 23 14.23 -32.32 -34.74
CA PRO A 23 13.84 -31.03 -34.21
C PRO A 23 12.51 -31.23 -33.48
N ALA A 24 12.52 -31.13 -32.16
CA ALA A 24 11.30 -30.90 -31.40
C ALA A 24 10.73 -29.58 -31.94
N ALA A 25 9.57 -29.65 -32.60
CA ALA A 25 8.81 -28.47 -32.95
C ALA A 25 8.56 -27.72 -31.64
N SER A 26 9.25 -26.59 -31.48
CA SER A 26 8.92 -25.58 -30.50
C SER A 26 7.47 -25.20 -30.78
N VAL A 27 6.56 -25.69 -29.95
CA VAL A 27 5.21 -25.15 -29.88
C VAL A 27 5.40 -23.71 -29.45
N GLU A 28 5.34 -22.81 -30.42
CA GLU A 28 5.11 -21.40 -30.17
C GLU A 28 3.83 -21.36 -29.33
N VAL A 29 3.97 -21.05 -28.05
CA VAL A 29 2.82 -20.68 -27.23
C VAL A 29 2.35 -19.37 -27.82
N VAL A 30 1.40 -19.45 -28.76
CA VAL A 30 0.67 -18.30 -29.26
C VAL A 30 0.11 -17.61 -28.02
N PRO A 31 0.48 -16.35 -27.74
CA PRO A 31 -0.13 -15.60 -26.65
C PRO A 31 -1.65 -15.72 -26.80
N PRO A 32 -2.42 -15.86 -25.72
CA PRO A 32 -3.88 -15.84 -25.83
C PRO A 32 -4.27 -14.62 -26.68
N GLU A 33 -5.09 -14.85 -27.70
CA GLU A 33 -5.57 -13.81 -28.61
C GLU A 33 -6.09 -12.65 -27.76
N GLN A 34 -5.56 -11.43 -28.00
CA GLN A 34 -5.94 -10.25 -27.23
C GLN A 34 -7.44 -10.05 -27.41
N ALA A 35 -8.23 -10.30 -26.35
CA ALA A 35 -9.64 -9.96 -26.37
C ALA A 35 -9.74 -8.45 -26.12
N THR A 36 -9.88 -7.68 -27.19
CA THR A 36 -10.14 -6.24 -27.10
C THR A 36 -11.59 -5.93 -27.46
N ASP A 37 -12.11 -4.83 -26.90
CA ASP A 37 -13.39 -4.27 -27.32
C ASP A 37 -13.11 -3.03 -28.17
N VAL A 38 -13.34 -3.14 -29.48
CA VAL A 38 -13.08 -2.07 -30.45
C VAL A 38 -13.84 -0.78 -30.09
N ALA A 39 -15.06 -0.88 -29.55
CA ALA A 39 -15.83 0.30 -29.18
C ALA A 39 -15.23 0.98 -27.94
N LEU A 40 -14.76 0.20 -26.96
CA LEU A 40 -14.03 0.69 -25.81
C LEU A 40 -12.72 1.36 -26.23
N ASP A 41 -11.91 0.70 -27.05
CA ASP A 41 -10.62 1.22 -27.53
C ASP A 41 -10.79 2.55 -28.29
N LEU A 42 -11.80 2.66 -29.14
CA LEU A 42 -12.12 3.90 -29.86
C LEU A 42 -12.55 5.03 -28.93
N MET A 43 -13.32 4.71 -27.89
CA MET A 43 -13.76 5.68 -26.88
C MET A 43 -12.58 6.19 -26.04
N LEU A 44 -11.74 5.27 -25.55
CA LEU A 44 -10.54 5.62 -24.78
C LEU A 44 -9.54 6.42 -25.63
N THR A 45 -9.32 6.02 -26.88
CA THR A 45 -8.47 6.75 -27.83
C THR A 45 -8.98 8.17 -28.03
N ARG A 46 -10.29 8.36 -28.21
CA ARG A 46 -10.90 9.68 -28.40
C ARG A 46 -10.73 10.56 -27.16
N GLU A 47 -10.99 10.03 -25.97
CA GLU A 47 -10.82 10.81 -24.73
C GLU A 47 -9.36 11.13 -24.45
N GLY A 48 -8.45 10.19 -24.67
CA GLY A 48 -7.01 10.42 -24.60
C GLY A 48 -6.58 11.55 -25.53
N GLN A 49 -7.05 11.54 -26.78
CA GLN A 49 -6.73 12.58 -27.76
C GLN A 49 -7.25 13.95 -27.32
N ARG A 50 -8.49 14.01 -26.80
CA ARG A 50 -9.08 15.24 -26.26
C ARG A 50 -8.27 15.83 -25.10
N MET A 51 -7.65 14.99 -24.27
CA MET A 51 -6.78 15.41 -23.18
C MET A 51 -5.44 15.91 -23.69
N LEU A 52 -4.82 15.19 -24.63
CA LEU A 52 -3.56 15.58 -25.26
C LEU A 52 -3.70 16.91 -26.02
N ASP A 53 -4.77 17.11 -26.77
CA ASP A 53 -5.05 18.34 -27.52
C ASP A 53 -5.18 19.55 -26.58
N ARG A 54 -5.90 19.40 -25.47
CA ARG A 54 -6.03 20.46 -24.45
C ARG A 54 -4.68 20.81 -23.83
N PHE A 55 -3.85 19.82 -23.53
CA PHE A 55 -2.50 20.04 -22.99
C PHE A 55 -1.61 20.81 -23.97
N GLN A 56 -1.65 20.46 -25.25
CA GLN A 56 -0.89 21.15 -26.28
C GLN A 56 -1.31 22.61 -26.45
N LEU A 57 -2.63 22.86 -26.49
CA LEU A 57 -3.19 24.21 -26.55
C LEU A 57 -2.71 25.06 -25.36
N ALA A 58 -2.71 24.51 -24.14
CA ALA A 58 -2.25 25.22 -22.94
C ALA A 58 -0.76 25.61 -23.02
N ARG A 59 0.07 24.82 -23.71
CA ARG A 59 1.49 25.11 -23.92
C ARG A 59 1.77 25.95 -25.17
N SER A 60 0.73 26.43 -25.86
CA SER A 60 0.86 27.11 -27.17
C SER A 60 1.68 26.29 -28.19
N LYS A 61 1.69 24.96 -28.04
CA LYS A 61 2.28 24.04 -29.01
C LYS A 61 1.16 23.56 -29.93
N SER A 62 1.35 23.64 -31.23
CA SER A 62 0.41 23.08 -32.22
C SER A 62 1.17 22.00 -33.00
N ALA A 63 1.21 20.81 -32.44
CA ALA A 63 1.75 19.65 -33.12
C ALA A 63 0.59 18.67 -33.37
N ASN A 64 0.51 18.08 -34.56
CA ASN A 64 -0.45 17.00 -34.82
C ASN A 64 0.06 15.70 -34.16
N LEU A 65 0.09 15.67 -32.81
CA LEU A 65 0.45 14.51 -32.02
C LEU A 65 -0.77 13.62 -31.81
N ALA A 66 -0.55 12.31 -31.88
CA ALA A 66 -1.59 11.33 -31.68
C ALA A 66 -1.43 10.60 -30.34
N VAL A 67 -2.54 10.06 -29.84
CA VAL A 67 -2.56 9.01 -28.83
C VAL A 67 -3.50 7.91 -29.29
N THR A 68 -3.13 6.67 -29.03
CA THR A 68 -4.04 5.52 -29.14
C THR A 68 -4.11 4.81 -27.80
N ALA A 69 -5.27 4.25 -27.50
CA ALA A 69 -5.49 3.49 -26.27
C ALA A 69 -6.24 2.21 -26.59
N SER A 70 -5.81 1.10 -25.99
CA SER A 70 -6.44 -0.21 -26.14
C SER A 70 -6.43 -0.98 -24.84
N VAL A 71 -7.49 -1.74 -24.56
CA VAL A 71 -7.59 -2.59 -23.37
C VAL A 71 -7.53 -4.06 -23.75
N ASP A 72 -6.54 -4.76 -23.21
CA ASP A 72 -6.51 -6.22 -23.20
C ASP A 72 -7.37 -6.71 -22.02
N LEU A 73 -8.58 -7.19 -22.33
CA LEU A 73 -9.55 -7.62 -21.31
C LEU A 73 -9.13 -8.91 -20.59
N VAL A 74 -8.28 -9.73 -21.20
CA VAL A 74 -7.79 -10.97 -20.59
C VAL A 74 -6.70 -10.66 -19.58
N ARG A 75 -5.76 -9.80 -19.97
CA ARG A 75 -4.62 -9.41 -19.13
C ARG A 75 -4.96 -8.29 -18.16
N GLN A 76 -6.10 -7.62 -18.36
CA GLN A 76 -6.49 -6.39 -17.68
C GLN A 76 -5.41 -5.33 -17.79
N VAL A 77 -4.92 -5.10 -19.01
CA VAL A 77 -3.88 -4.11 -19.30
C VAL A 77 -4.43 -3.04 -20.24
N LEU A 78 -4.37 -1.79 -19.80
CA LEU A 78 -4.62 -0.62 -20.63
C LEU A 78 -3.30 -0.13 -21.21
N VAL A 79 -3.13 -0.25 -22.53
CA VAL A 79 -1.97 0.28 -23.25
C VAL A 79 -2.34 1.65 -23.80
N ILE A 80 -1.53 2.67 -23.49
CA ILE A 80 -1.65 4.03 -24.01
C ILE A 80 -0.39 4.31 -24.82
N ASP A 81 -0.52 4.39 -26.15
CA ASP A 81 0.58 4.69 -27.05
C ASP A 81 0.52 6.17 -27.46
N LEU A 82 1.47 6.94 -26.92
CA LEU A 82 1.67 8.35 -27.19
C LEU A 82 2.61 8.53 -28.39
N ASP A 83 2.38 9.55 -29.21
CA ASP A 83 3.28 9.88 -30.31
C ASP A 83 4.74 10.08 -29.82
N ARG A 84 5.70 9.42 -30.47
CA ARG A 84 7.14 9.54 -30.14
C ARG A 84 7.62 10.98 -30.08
N ARG A 85 7.07 11.88 -30.91
CA ARG A 85 7.46 13.31 -30.95
C ARG A 85 7.12 14.06 -29.66
N ILE A 86 6.35 13.46 -28.75
CA ILE A 86 6.19 13.99 -27.39
C ILE A 86 7.53 14.01 -26.66
N LEU A 87 8.42 13.04 -26.90
CA LEU A 87 9.69 12.90 -26.19
C LEU A 87 10.82 13.80 -26.72
N ASP A 88 10.51 14.89 -27.42
CA ASP A 88 11.50 15.81 -27.99
C ASP A 88 12.29 16.52 -26.88
N GLY A 89 13.52 16.07 -26.61
CA GLY A 89 14.45 16.74 -25.68
C GLY A 89 15.32 15.79 -24.85
N GLU A 90 15.66 16.27 -23.66
CA GLU A 90 16.36 15.53 -22.61
C GLU A 90 15.37 14.75 -21.72
N ASP A 91 15.91 13.87 -20.89
CA ASP A 91 15.15 13.14 -19.87
C ASP A 91 14.73 14.09 -18.72
N ASP A 92 13.70 14.89 -19.02
CA ASP A 92 13.30 16.03 -18.18
C ASP A 92 11.97 15.84 -17.42
N HIS A 93 11.29 14.71 -17.66
CA HIS A 93 9.98 14.36 -17.10
C HIS A 93 8.88 15.43 -17.34
N SER A 94 9.03 16.30 -18.34
CA SER A 94 8.11 17.42 -18.57
C SER A 94 6.70 17.04 -19.05
N PHE A 95 6.42 15.75 -19.21
CA PHE A 95 5.13 15.20 -19.60
C PHE A 95 4.48 14.35 -18.50
N GLU A 96 5.11 14.21 -17.34
CA GLU A 96 4.59 13.43 -16.21
C GLU A 96 3.15 13.83 -15.84
N ASP A 97 2.87 15.13 -15.76
CA ASP A 97 1.53 15.65 -15.44
C ASP A 97 0.46 15.19 -16.44
N ILE A 98 0.77 15.17 -17.75
CA ILE A 98 -0.20 14.76 -18.78
C ILE A 98 -0.30 13.23 -18.87
N GLU A 99 0.81 12.51 -18.71
CA GLU A 99 0.82 11.04 -18.61
C GLU A 99 -0.11 10.59 -17.48
N GLN A 100 0.04 11.20 -16.30
CA GLN A 100 -0.73 10.86 -15.11
C GLN A 100 -2.23 11.16 -15.29
N ARG A 101 -2.57 12.32 -15.88
CA ARG A 101 -3.95 12.69 -16.18
C ARG A 101 -4.60 11.70 -17.15
N ILE A 102 -3.94 11.42 -18.28
CA ILE A 102 -4.47 10.50 -19.30
C ILE A 102 -4.62 9.10 -18.72
N ARG A 103 -3.57 8.56 -18.07
CA ARG A 103 -3.61 7.26 -17.38
C ARG A 103 -4.85 7.13 -16.52
N THR A 104 -5.02 8.09 -15.62
CA THR A 104 -6.02 7.98 -14.57
C THR A 104 -7.44 8.12 -15.11
N ALA A 105 -7.65 9.02 -16.07
CA ALA A 105 -8.95 9.17 -16.71
C ALA A 105 -9.33 7.94 -17.53
N LEU A 106 -8.40 7.42 -18.35
CA LEU A 106 -8.66 6.27 -19.20
C LEU A 106 -8.86 4.98 -18.41
N ALA A 107 -8.09 4.75 -17.33
CA ALA A 107 -8.32 3.63 -16.43
C ALA A 107 -9.70 3.70 -15.76
N ALA A 108 -10.14 4.90 -15.35
CA ALA A 108 -11.48 5.09 -14.78
C ALA A 108 -12.60 4.83 -15.81
N TYR A 109 -12.43 5.27 -17.06
CA TYR A 109 -13.38 4.96 -18.14
C TYR A 109 -13.41 3.47 -18.50
N ALA A 110 -12.26 2.79 -18.51
CA ALA A 110 -12.19 1.35 -18.72
C ALA A 110 -12.95 0.58 -17.62
N LEU A 111 -12.75 0.97 -16.36
CA LEU A 111 -13.49 0.39 -15.23
C LEU A 111 -15.00 0.60 -15.37
N GLN A 112 -15.44 1.81 -15.70
CA GLN A 112 -16.85 2.13 -15.92
C GLN A 112 -17.47 1.34 -17.08
N ALA A 113 -16.70 1.06 -18.11
CA ALA A 113 -17.12 0.25 -19.25
C ALA A 113 -17.15 -1.26 -18.95
N GLY A 114 -16.76 -1.69 -17.74
CA GLY A 114 -16.80 -3.08 -17.31
C GLY A 114 -15.53 -3.89 -17.60
N ALA A 115 -14.42 -3.25 -17.96
CA ALA A 115 -13.13 -3.93 -18.15
C ALA A 115 -12.50 -4.43 -16.83
N GLY A 116 -13.05 -4.02 -15.69
CA GLY A 116 -12.46 -4.24 -14.37
C GLY A 116 -11.30 -3.29 -14.09
N GLU A 117 -10.56 -3.54 -13.01
CA GLU A 117 -9.33 -2.81 -12.71
C GLU A 117 -8.24 -3.19 -13.70
N VAL A 118 -7.57 -2.18 -14.27
CA VAL A 118 -6.54 -2.38 -15.30
C VAL A 118 -5.20 -1.84 -14.84
N VAL A 119 -4.12 -2.54 -15.21
CA VAL A 119 -2.75 -2.02 -15.11
C VAL A 119 -2.50 -1.14 -16.34
N THR A 120 -2.03 0.09 -16.13
CA THR A 120 -1.76 1.00 -17.24
C THR A 120 -0.30 0.94 -17.68
N GLU A 121 -0.08 0.73 -18.99
CA GLU A 121 1.22 0.79 -19.64
C GLU A 121 1.25 1.97 -20.63
N ILE A 122 2.16 2.91 -20.42
CA ILE A 122 2.40 4.02 -21.35
C ILE A 122 3.62 3.71 -22.22
N VAL A 123 3.41 3.73 -23.53
CA VAL A 123 4.45 3.56 -24.56
C VAL A 123 4.46 4.74 -25.51
N TYR A 124 5.54 4.86 -26.27
CA TYR A 124 5.82 5.98 -27.17
C TYR A 124 6.21 5.47 -28.55
N GLY A 125 5.31 5.55 -29.51
CA GLY A 125 5.45 4.90 -30.82
C GLY A 125 5.70 3.39 -30.67
N GLY A 126 4.96 2.74 -29.78
CA GLY A 126 5.05 1.30 -29.49
C GLY A 126 6.29 0.85 -28.72
N LYS A 127 7.10 1.77 -28.18
CA LYS A 127 8.28 1.45 -27.36
C LYS A 127 8.18 2.06 -25.96
N PRO A 128 8.65 1.38 -24.90
CA PRO A 128 8.68 1.98 -23.58
C PRO A 128 9.66 3.16 -23.56
N TYR A 129 9.42 4.14 -22.69
CA TYR A 129 10.31 5.31 -22.51
C TYR A 129 11.80 4.94 -22.34
N SER A 130 12.11 3.85 -21.64
CA SER A 130 13.48 3.37 -21.40
C SER A 130 14.21 2.94 -22.67
N HIS A 131 13.49 2.70 -23.76
CA HIS A 131 14.08 2.52 -25.08
C HIS A 131 14.80 3.77 -25.57
N TYR A 132 14.31 4.95 -25.18
CA TYR A 132 14.75 6.24 -25.67
C TYR A 132 15.66 6.98 -24.72
N PHE A 133 15.45 6.79 -23.41
CA PHE A 133 16.27 7.38 -22.35
C PHE A 133 16.79 6.26 -21.47
N GLN A 134 18.03 5.85 -21.71
CA GLN A 134 18.75 4.90 -20.88
C GLN A 134 19.49 5.69 -19.81
N ARG A 135 19.16 5.50 -18.54
CA ARG A 135 19.96 5.99 -17.43
C ARG A 135 20.75 4.85 -16.82
N ASP A 136 22.04 5.10 -16.59
CA ASP A 136 22.85 4.33 -15.65
C ASP A 136 22.39 4.70 -14.24
N LEU A 137 21.33 4.04 -13.79
CA LEU A 137 20.73 4.30 -12.50
C LEU A 137 21.59 3.64 -11.42
N GLN A 138 22.35 4.46 -10.68
CA GLN A 138 23.04 4.03 -9.47
C GLN A 138 22.04 3.91 -8.32
N PHE A 139 21.16 2.90 -8.40
CA PHE A 139 20.29 2.56 -7.28
C PHE A 139 21.06 1.76 -6.25
N ARG A 140 20.78 2.00 -4.96
CA ARG A 140 21.14 1.02 -3.93
C ARG A 140 20.30 -0.24 -4.20
N GLN A 141 20.87 -1.17 -4.95
CA GLN A 141 20.26 -2.46 -5.23
C GLN A 141 20.35 -3.32 -3.98
N GLY A 142 19.19 -3.73 -3.48
CA GLY A 142 19.07 -4.81 -2.51
C GLY A 142 19.31 -4.43 -1.05
N VAL A 143 18.60 -5.17 -0.21
CA VAL A 143 18.52 -5.11 1.25
C VAL A 143 17.60 -4.01 1.78
N ALA A 144 16.66 -4.41 2.63
CA ALA A 144 15.85 -3.50 3.44
C ALA A 144 16.79 -2.51 4.15
N PRO A 145 16.39 -1.24 4.30
CA PRO A 145 17.31 -0.25 4.80
C PRO A 145 17.79 -0.59 6.23
N LEU A 146 19.10 -0.55 6.46
CA LEU A 146 19.69 -0.89 7.76
C LEU A 146 19.46 0.23 8.79
N GLY A 147 19.35 1.48 8.32
CA GLY A 147 18.96 2.62 9.12
C GLY A 147 17.44 2.83 9.17
N ASN A 148 17.04 3.76 10.04
CA ASN A 148 15.65 4.16 10.18
C ASN A 148 15.48 5.66 9.95
N SER A 149 15.80 6.11 8.74
CA SER A 149 15.64 7.50 8.34
C SER A 149 14.76 7.62 7.09
N VAL A 150 13.88 8.59 7.05
CA VAL A 150 12.93 8.74 5.94
C VAL A 150 12.70 10.20 5.62
N LEU A 151 12.67 10.54 4.33
CA LEU A 151 12.19 11.83 3.90
C LEU A 151 10.67 11.74 3.66
N VAL A 152 9.89 12.54 4.39
CA VAL A 152 8.47 12.75 4.08
C VAL A 152 8.34 14.06 3.34
N SER A 153 7.88 13.99 2.08
CA SER A 153 7.68 15.15 1.22
C SER A 153 6.19 15.45 1.06
N ALA A 154 5.78 16.66 1.44
CA ALA A 154 4.50 17.20 1.00
C ALA A 154 4.67 17.74 -0.42
N SER A 155 3.74 17.40 -1.32
CA SER A 155 3.82 17.84 -2.70
C SER A 155 3.56 19.34 -2.88
N HIS A 156 4.17 19.88 -3.93
CA HIS A 156 3.97 21.23 -4.47
C HIS A 156 4.14 22.36 -3.45
N GLY A 157 3.52 23.51 -3.71
CA GLY A 157 3.73 24.75 -2.98
C GLY A 157 3.93 25.91 -3.92
N LEU A 158 3.98 27.12 -3.38
CA LEU A 158 4.15 28.35 -4.14
C LEU A 158 5.50 28.38 -4.86
N VAL A 159 5.48 28.82 -6.12
CA VAL A 159 6.66 29.00 -6.99
C VAL A 159 6.62 30.33 -7.74
N SER A 160 7.79 30.90 -8.02
CA SER A 160 7.93 32.16 -8.77
C SER A 160 8.02 31.88 -10.27
N ILE A 161 6.91 31.99 -10.99
CA ILE A 161 6.79 31.56 -12.38
C ILE A 161 7.63 32.40 -13.35
N HIS A 162 8.40 31.76 -14.23
CA HIS A 162 9.23 32.45 -15.23
C HIS A 162 8.42 32.90 -16.46
N PRO A 163 8.76 34.01 -17.14
CA PRO A 163 9.74 35.04 -16.78
C PRO A 163 9.19 36.12 -15.82
N GLY A 164 7.88 36.17 -15.59
CA GLY A 164 7.21 37.25 -14.85
C GLY A 164 7.56 37.33 -13.36
N ARG A 165 8.07 36.24 -12.78
CA ARG A 165 8.39 36.06 -11.35
C ARG A 165 7.19 36.22 -10.41
N GLU A 166 5.98 36.09 -10.93
CA GLU A 166 4.76 36.06 -10.12
C GLU A 166 4.72 34.78 -9.29
N TRP A 167 4.25 34.90 -8.05
CA TRP A 167 4.11 33.76 -7.15
C TRP A 167 2.78 33.05 -7.39
N GLU A 168 2.83 31.83 -7.91
CA GLU A 168 1.66 31.02 -8.21
C GLU A 168 1.74 29.67 -7.48
N PHE A 169 0.57 29.14 -7.12
CA PHE A 169 0.46 27.75 -6.68
C PHE A 169 0.50 26.82 -7.88
N GLN A 170 1.11 25.65 -7.73
CA GLN A 170 1.33 24.73 -8.85
C GLN A 170 0.07 23.97 -9.23
N ARG A 171 -0.86 23.75 -8.28
CA ARG A 171 -2.08 23.00 -8.53
C ARG A 171 -3.34 23.86 -8.39
N PRO A 172 -4.37 23.60 -9.23
CA PRO A 172 -5.62 24.34 -9.18
C PRO A 172 -6.41 24.05 -7.88
N LEU A 173 -7.37 24.92 -7.57
CA LEU A 173 -8.37 24.65 -6.54
C LEU A 173 -9.49 23.77 -7.12
N SER A 174 -9.86 22.70 -6.44
CA SER A 174 -11.02 21.87 -6.77
C SER A 174 -11.69 21.38 -5.50
N HIS A 175 -13.03 21.48 -5.42
CA HIS A 175 -13.83 21.09 -4.24
C HIS A 175 -13.30 21.65 -2.91
N GLY A 176 -12.78 22.88 -2.91
CA GLY A 176 -12.21 23.52 -1.71
C GLY A 176 -10.80 23.02 -1.33
N ILE A 177 -10.22 22.10 -2.11
CA ILE A 177 -8.89 21.55 -1.89
C ILE A 177 -7.92 22.11 -2.92
N ARG A 178 -6.75 22.50 -2.43
CA ARG A 178 -5.56 22.77 -3.23
C ARG A 178 -4.43 21.92 -2.70
N GLU A 179 -3.85 21.10 -3.57
CA GLU A 179 -2.79 20.15 -3.22
C GLU A 179 -1.64 20.81 -2.46
N ASP A 180 -1.16 21.96 -2.97
CA ASP A 180 -0.07 22.75 -2.42
C ASP A 180 -0.21 23.08 -0.92
N LEU A 181 -1.46 23.17 -0.44
CA LEU A 181 -1.83 23.63 0.90
C LEU A 181 -2.30 22.50 1.82
N ILE A 182 -2.80 21.40 1.26
CA ILE A 182 -3.39 20.31 2.07
C ILE A 182 -2.36 19.23 2.44
N THR A 183 -1.43 18.91 1.54
CA THR A 183 -0.43 17.86 1.79
C THR A 183 0.54 18.17 2.93
N PRO A 184 0.89 19.43 3.28
CA PRO A 184 1.72 19.72 4.45
C PRO A 184 1.18 19.15 5.77
N GLY A 185 -0.15 19.20 5.97
CA GLY A 185 -0.80 18.71 7.20
C GLY A 185 -0.82 17.18 7.29
N TYR A 186 -1.10 16.49 6.19
CA TYR A 186 -0.97 15.03 6.10
C TYR A 186 0.46 14.59 6.39
N ALA A 187 1.40 15.30 5.80
CA ALA A 187 2.80 14.99 5.89
C ALA A 187 3.34 15.25 7.32
N GLU A 188 2.83 16.26 8.05
CA GLU A 188 3.14 16.50 9.47
C GLU A 188 2.60 15.37 10.36
N GLU A 189 1.37 14.93 10.13
CA GLU A 189 0.77 13.82 10.88
C GLU A 189 1.50 12.49 10.64
N LEU A 190 1.90 12.22 9.40
CA LEU A 190 2.74 11.06 9.06
C LEU A 190 4.11 11.13 9.76
N GLN A 191 4.73 12.30 9.83
CA GLN A 191 5.98 12.48 10.57
C GLN A 191 5.81 12.05 12.03
N THR A 192 4.75 12.52 12.71
CA THR A 192 4.47 12.16 14.11
C THR A 192 4.34 10.65 14.28
N PHE A 193 3.55 9.97 13.43
CA PHE A 193 3.41 8.51 13.54
C PHE A 193 4.71 7.76 13.25
N LEU A 194 5.47 8.16 12.24
CA LEU A 194 6.77 7.55 11.92
C LEU A 194 7.77 7.69 13.08
N GLN A 195 7.74 8.81 13.81
CA GLN A 195 8.58 9.04 14.98
C GLN A 195 8.08 8.25 16.20
N ASP A 196 6.80 8.36 16.53
CA ASP A 196 6.24 7.80 17.78
C ASP A 196 6.05 6.28 17.73
N ARG A 197 5.64 5.74 16.58
CA ARG A 197 5.36 4.31 16.39
C ARG A 197 6.49 3.58 15.68
N GLY A 198 7.10 4.26 14.71
CA GLY A 198 8.15 3.71 13.87
C GLY A 198 9.57 3.96 14.34
N SER A 199 9.75 4.82 15.37
CA SER A 199 11.06 5.29 15.87
C SER A 199 11.98 5.84 14.77
N ALA A 200 11.40 6.38 13.70
CA ALA A 200 12.13 6.86 12.54
C ALA A 200 12.69 8.27 12.73
N SER A 201 13.90 8.49 12.20
CA SER A 201 14.45 9.82 11.98
C SER A 201 13.80 10.42 10.73
N VAL A 202 12.85 11.33 10.92
CA VAL A 202 12.10 11.92 9.81
C VAL A 202 12.70 13.24 9.38
N TYR A 203 12.91 13.39 8.07
CA TYR A 203 13.32 14.63 7.42
C TYR A 203 12.17 15.18 6.56
N ARG A 204 12.20 16.49 6.31
CA ARG A 204 11.17 17.21 5.57
C ARG A 204 11.76 18.00 4.42
N ALA A 205 11.10 17.92 3.25
CA ALA A 205 11.47 18.75 2.10
C ALA A 205 10.82 20.14 2.14
N ARG A 206 9.76 20.33 2.96
CA ARG A 206 9.05 21.60 3.16
C ARG A 206 9.04 22.00 4.64
N ARG A 207 9.05 23.30 4.88
CA ARG A 207 8.97 23.92 6.21
C ARG A 207 7.54 24.35 6.51
N ASN A 208 6.99 23.95 7.66
CA ASN A 208 5.60 24.28 8.03
C ASN A 208 5.46 25.46 9.01
N THR A 209 6.55 25.98 9.58
CA THR A 209 6.52 26.99 10.66
C THR A 209 7.58 28.07 10.46
N GLY A 210 7.44 29.22 11.13
CA GLY A 210 8.41 30.31 11.14
C GLY A 210 7.88 31.61 10.54
N ASP A 211 8.80 32.56 10.33
CA ASP A 211 8.50 33.88 9.76
C ASP A 211 8.00 33.77 8.31
N LEU A 212 7.60 34.90 7.72
CA LEU A 212 7.24 34.94 6.30
C LEU A 212 8.49 34.69 5.43
N HIS A 213 8.30 34.03 4.30
CA HIS A 213 9.33 33.90 3.28
C HIS A 213 9.69 35.30 2.75
N PRO A 214 10.98 35.68 2.74
CA PRO A 214 11.38 37.07 2.52
C PRO A 214 11.00 37.63 1.15
N ASP A 215 11.01 36.81 0.09
CA ASP A 215 10.75 37.31 -1.27
C ASP A 215 9.27 37.27 -1.66
N SER A 216 8.50 36.33 -1.10
CA SER A 216 7.07 36.17 -1.42
C SER A 216 6.16 36.85 -0.40
N MET A 217 6.66 37.13 0.80
CA MET A 217 5.89 37.58 1.96
C MET A 217 4.75 36.62 2.33
N ARG A 218 4.85 35.33 1.95
CA ARG A 218 3.90 34.27 2.28
C ARG A 218 4.44 33.39 3.40
N PRO A 219 3.58 32.71 4.18
CA PRO A 219 4.02 31.74 5.18
C PRO A 219 4.89 30.64 4.57
N TRP A 220 5.92 30.18 5.28
CA TRP A 220 6.76 29.07 4.82
C TRP A 220 5.96 27.80 4.53
N SER A 221 4.87 27.55 5.25
CA SER A 221 3.97 26.42 5.03
C SER A 221 3.35 26.40 3.62
N GLU A 222 3.25 27.55 2.95
CA GLU A 222 2.74 27.63 1.58
C GLU A 222 3.82 27.45 0.52
N MET A 223 5.10 27.61 0.89
CA MET A 223 6.21 27.58 -0.07
C MET A 223 6.54 26.16 -0.50
N SER A 224 6.95 26.02 -1.76
CA SER A 224 7.43 24.75 -2.30
C SER A 224 8.75 24.29 -1.69
N ALA A 225 9.11 23.01 -1.88
CA ALA A 225 10.31 22.41 -1.30
C ALA A 225 11.57 23.13 -1.78
N ARG A 226 11.59 23.54 -3.05
CA ARG A 226 12.69 24.32 -3.64
C ARG A 226 13.17 25.47 -2.74
N TYR A 227 12.28 26.36 -2.31
CA TYR A 227 12.68 27.55 -1.56
C TYR A 227 13.11 27.21 -0.14
N HIS A 228 12.51 26.18 0.46
CA HIS A 228 12.98 25.70 1.74
C HIS A 228 14.43 25.19 1.63
N LEU A 229 14.71 24.39 0.59
CA LEU A 229 16.02 23.83 0.35
C LEU A 229 17.05 24.87 -0.11
N MET A 230 16.62 25.91 -0.84
CA MET A 230 17.44 27.09 -1.12
C MET A 230 17.88 27.78 0.16
N ASN A 231 16.98 27.93 1.14
CA ASN A 231 17.30 28.55 2.42
C ASN A 231 18.16 27.64 3.30
N LEU A 232 17.92 26.32 3.28
CA LEU A 232 18.65 25.35 4.09
C LEU A 232 20.06 25.07 3.55
N LEU A 233 20.22 25.03 2.22
CA LEU A 233 21.44 24.63 1.52
C LEU A 233 21.76 25.63 0.38
N PRO A 234 22.05 26.90 0.68
CA PRO A 234 22.21 27.95 -0.33
C PRO A 234 23.33 27.66 -1.34
N ASP A 235 24.39 26.96 -0.94
CA ASP A 235 25.52 26.63 -1.81
C ASP A 235 25.28 25.38 -2.67
N ARG A 236 24.22 24.61 -2.40
CA ARG A 236 23.87 23.36 -3.11
C ARG A 236 22.84 23.60 -4.20
N THR A 237 23.18 24.48 -5.13
CA THR A 237 22.35 24.80 -6.30
C THR A 237 22.06 23.57 -7.18
N ASP A 238 22.91 22.53 -7.10
CA ASP A 238 22.68 21.23 -7.73
C ASP A 238 21.45 20.48 -7.18
N ILE A 239 20.99 20.82 -5.97
CA ILE A 239 19.78 20.26 -5.36
C ILE A 239 18.54 21.06 -5.79
N TRP A 240 18.54 22.39 -5.65
CA TRP A 240 17.31 23.19 -5.75
C TRP A 240 17.22 24.12 -6.99
N HIS A 241 18.27 24.20 -7.82
CA HIS A 241 18.34 25.13 -8.95
C HIS A 241 18.87 24.47 -10.23
N HIS A 242 18.48 23.23 -10.49
CA HIS A 242 18.95 22.43 -11.61
C HIS A 242 18.60 23.05 -12.98
N PHE A 243 17.46 23.74 -13.09
CA PHE A 243 16.99 24.33 -14.35
C PHE A 243 17.26 25.84 -14.48
N ALA A 244 18.30 26.37 -13.83
CA ALA A 244 18.63 27.80 -13.81
C ALA A 244 18.70 28.46 -15.22
N ASN A 245 19.21 27.72 -16.21
CA ASN A 245 19.39 28.20 -17.58
C ASN A 245 18.17 28.01 -18.48
N SER A 246 17.10 27.37 -17.99
CA SER A 246 15.86 27.18 -18.74
C SER A 246 15.08 28.49 -18.84
N THR A 247 14.50 28.75 -20.01
CA THR A 247 13.56 29.84 -20.26
C THR A 247 12.10 29.38 -20.21
N GLU A 248 11.84 28.12 -19.87
CA GLU A 248 10.48 27.58 -19.77
C GLU A 248 9.74 28.20 -18.57
N ARG A 249 8.43 28.43 -18.74
CA ARG A 249 7.55 29.00 -17.71
C ARG A 249 7.53 28.14 -16.44
N ASP A 250 7.58 26.82 -16.61
CA ASP A 250 7.44 25.81 -15.56
C ASP A 250 8.79 25.38 -14.94
N ARG A 251 9.91 26.03 -15.26
CA ARG A 251 11.23 25.59 -14.77
C ARG A 251 11.33 25.45 -13.24
N GLU A 252 10.66 26.34 -12.51
CA GLU A 252 10.67 26.33 -11.03
C GLU A 252 9.80 25.21 -10.46
N VAL A 253 8.73 24.81 -11.17
CA VAL A 253 7.93 23.61 -10.87
C VAL A 253 8.80 22.37 -11.01
N LYS A 254 9.54 22.27 -12.11
CA LYS A 254 10.46 21.14 -12.35
C LYS A 254 11.57 21.07 -11.30
N ASP A 255 12.12 22.22 -10.90
CA ASP A 255 13.12 22.29 -9.83
C ASP A 255 12.53 21.91 -8.45
N ASP A 256 11.29 22.30 -8.14
CA ASP A 256 10.61 21.85 -6.91
C ASP A 256 10.51 20.33 -6.85
N ILE A 257 10.02 19.70 -7.92
CA ILE A 257 9.92 18.24 -8.04
C ILE A 257 11.29 17.57 -7.88
N ARG A 258 12.33 18.05 -8.59
CA ARG A 258 13.68 17.46 -8.55
C ARG A 258 14.41 17.68 -7.23
N SER A 259 14.12 18.77 -6.53
CA SER A 259 14.81 19.10 -5.30
C SER A 259 14.58 18.10 -4.17
N ARG A 260 13.39 17.49 -4.13
CA ARG A 260 12.98 16.53 -3.07
C ARG A 260 13.82 15.24 -3.10
N PRO A 261 13.92 14.48 -4.22
CA PRO A 261 14.78 13.30 -4.28
C PRO A 261 16.26 13.65 -4.18
N TYR A 262 16.73 14.78 -4.74
CA TYR A 262 18.13 15.18 -4.57
C TYR A 262 18.48 15.52 -3.12
N TYR A 263 17.56 16.11 -2.38
CA TYR A 263 17.73 16.31 -0.95
C TYR A 263 17.70 14.99 -0.17
N ALA A 264 16.80 14.06 -0.50
CA ALA A 264 16.80 12.71 0.06
C ALA A 264 18.14 12.01 -0.15
N ASN A 265 18.69 12.09 -1.36
CA ASN A 265 19.99 11.54 -1.71
C ASN A 265 21.13 12.20 -0.93
N HIS A 266 21.09 13.53 -0.78
CA HIS A 266 22.08 14.29 -0.02
C HIS A 266 22.12 13.87 1.46
N LEU A 267 20.94 13.63 2.06
CA LEU A 267 20.82 13.13 3.43
C LEU A 267 21.17 11.64 3.56
N ALA A 268 21.24 10.92 2.44
CA ALA A 268 21.37 9.46 2.40
C ALA A 268 20.30 8.74 3.25
N VAL A 269 19.05 9.23 3.20
CA VAL A 269 17.93 8.57 3.88
C VAL A 269 17.63 7.19 3.31
N GLU A 270 16.95 6.40 4.11
CA GLU A 270 16.69 4.98 3.86
C GLU A 270 15.36 4.74 3.13
N GLY A 271 14.48 5.74 3.10
CA GLY A 271 13.29 5.76 2.25
C GLY A 271 12.78 7.18 1.99
N MET A 272 11.92 7.31 0.98
CA MET A 272 11.23 8.57 0.68
C MET A 272 9.74 8.34 0.38
N LEU A 273 8.88 9.11 1.06
CA LEU A 273 7.43 9.07 0.90
C LEU A 273 6.97 10.44 0.41
N SER A 274 6.58 10.54 -0.87
CA SER A 274 6.00 11.77 -1.43
C SER A 274 4.48 11.70 -1.36
N LEU A 275 3.85 12.61 -0.62
CA LEU A 275 2.39 12.65 -0.43
C LEU A 275 1.77 13.67 -1.38
N HIS A 276 0.79 13.21 -2.17
CA HIS A 276 0.10 13.97 -3.21
C HIS A 276 -1.42 13.83 -3.10
N THR A 277 -2.13 14.68 -3.85
CA THR A 277 -3.57 14.52 -4.10
C THR A 277 -3.83 14.26 -5.57
N ASN A 278 -4.66 13.30 -5.91
CA ASN A 278 -4.84 12.93 -7.30
C ASN A 278 -5.90 13.79 -7.98
N ALA A 279 -5.79 13.90 -9.30
CA ALA A 279 -6.77 14.58 -10.14
C ALA A 279 -7.07 13.76 -11.39
N SER A 280 -8.33 13.81 -11.81
CA SER A 280 -8.77 13.21 -13.06
C SER A 280 -9.83 14.08 -13.72
N ASP A 281 -9.85 14.02 -15.05
CA ASP A 281 -10.94 14.59 -15.84
C ASP A 281 -12.19 13.69 -15.82
N SER A 282 -12.05 12.43 -15.40
CA SER A 282 -13.19 11.56 -15.14
C SER A 282 -13.71 11.77 -13.71
N PRO A 283 -14.99 12.14 -13.53
CA PRO A 283 -15.55 12.36 -12.19
C PRO A 283 -15.68 11.06 -11.37
N SER A 284 -15.59 9.89 -12.00
CA SER A 284 -15.63 8.60 -11.30
C SER A 284 -14.29 8.13 -10.76
N ALA A 285 -13.19 8.76 -11.17
CA ALA A 285 -11.88 8.42 -10.64
C ALA A 285 -11.84 8.77 -9.16
N ARG A 286 -11.57 7.77 -8.32
CA ARG A 286 -11.59 7.88 -6.87
C ARG A 286 -10.68 6.85 -6.20
N GLY A 287 -10.39 7.09 -4.93
CA GLY A 287 -9.60 6.25 -4.06
C GLY A 287 -8.12 6.56 -4.02
N THR A 288 -7.42 5.83 -3.15
CA THR A 288 -5.97 5.93 -2.97
C THR A 288 -5.22 5.18 -4.06
N ARG A 289 -4.10 5.75 -4.53
CA ARG A 289 -3.13 5.12 -5.46
C ARG A 289 -1.71 5.31 -4.94
N ALA A 290 -0.79 4.44 -5.35
CA ALA A 290 0.63 4.63 -5.10
C ALA A 290 1.42 4.28 -6.36
N TYR A 291 2.48 5.04 -6.62
CA TYR A 291 3.30 4.90 -7.81
C TYR A 291 4.76 4.67 -7.47
N TYR A 292 5.36 3.71 -8.18
CA TYR A 292 6.73 3.28 -8.00
C TYR A 292 7.52 3.36 -9.31
N HIS A 293 8.84 3.47 -9.22
CA HIS A 293 9.68 3.45 -10.41
C HIS A 293 9.88 2.02 -10.93
N ALA A 294 9.51 1.74 -12.18
CA ALA A 294 9.46 0.39 -12.76
C ALA A 294 10.71 -0.49 -12.57
N ASN A 295 11.90 0.12 -12.54
CA ASN A 295 13.18 -0.60 -12.42
C ASN A 295 13.63 -0.82 -10.96
N LYS A 296 12.82 -0.43 -9.96
CA LYS A 296 13.13 -0.55 -8.54
C LYS A 296 12.10 -1.43 -7.85
N GLN A 297 12.44 -2.71 -7.68
CA GLN A 297 11.57 -3.67 -7.02
C GLN A 297 11.22 -3.26 -5.57
N ALA A 298 12.17 -2.65 -4.85
CA ALA A 298 11.94 -2.16 -3.49
C ALA A 298 10.92 -1.01 -3.42
N ASP A 299 10.82 -0.15 -4.45
CA ASP A 299 9.78 0.88 -4.51
C ASP A 299 8.39 0.24 -4.62
N ARG A 300 8.26 -0.82 -5.45
CA ARG A 300 7.01 -1.57 -5.59
C ARG A 300 6.60 -2.20 -4.27
N GLU A 301 7.54 -2.86 -3.59
CA GLU A 301 7.29 -3.47 -2.28
C GLU A 301 6.83 -2.43 -1.26
N LEU A 302 7.51 -1.28 -1.19
CA LEU A 302 7.11 -0.18 -0.32
C LEU A 302 5.70 0.36 -0.68
N GLY A 303 5.41 0.53 -1.97
CA GLY A 303 4.11 1.03 -2.45
C GLY A 303 2.96 0.07 -2.16
N ASP A 304 3.17 -1.23 -2.41
CA ASP A 304 2.21 -2.29 -2.10
C ASP A 304 1.94 -2.38 -0.58
N MET A 305 2.99 -2.24 0.24
CA MET A 305 2.86 -2.24 1.70
C MET A 305 2.09 -1.01 2.20
N ALA A 306 2.36 0.17 1.65
CA ALA A 306 1.60 1.38 1.97
C ALA A 306 0.12 1.21 1.64
N LEU A 307 -0.22 0.75 0.43
CA LEU A 307 -1.60 0.55 0.01
C LEU A 307 -2.32 -0.53 0.85
N CYS A 308 -1.67 -1.65 1.13
CA CYS A 308 -2.23 -2.71 1.97
C CYS A 308 -2.68 -2.19 3.35
N TYR A 309 -1.81 -1.44 4.03
CA TYR A 309 -2.12 -0.95 5.37
C TYR A 309 -2.96 0.33 5.35
N MET A 310 -2.90 1.15 4.30
CA MET A 310 -3.91 2.18 4.08
C MET A 310 -5.31 1.57 3.94
N HIS A 311 -5.47 0.50 3.16
CA HIS A 311 -6.74 -0.21 3.06
C HIS A 311 -7.20 -0.68 4.44
N GLU A 312 -6.38 -1.44 5.17
CA GLU A 312 -6.73 -1.95 6.50
C GLU A 312 -7.18 -0.84 7.47
N LEU A 313 -6.45 0.28 7.53
CA LEU A 313 -6.69 1.34 8.51
C LEU A 313 -7.85 2.26 8.12
N ILE A 314 -8.00 2.57 6.83
CA ILE A 314 -9.10 3.40 6.33
C ILE A 314 -10.42 2.63 6.45
N THR A 315 -10.48 1.38 5.99
CA THR A 315 -11.72 0.59 6.00
C THR A 315 -12.10 0.10 7.40
N ALA A 316 -11.21 0.22 8.38
CA ALA A 316 -11.54 0.02 9.79
C ALA A 316 -12.43 1.15 10.37
N GLN A 317 -12.47 2.31 9.73
CA GLN A 317 -13.29 3.45 10.16
C GLN A 317 -14.72 3.29 9.62
N ASP A 318 -15.72 3.42 10.50
CA ASP A 318 -17.12 3.17 10.15
C ASP A 318 -17.63 4.05 8.98
N ALA A 319 -17.08 5.26 8.80
CA ALA A 319 -17.44 6.16 7.70
C ALA A 319 -16.81 5.79 6.34
N TYR A 320 -15.81 4.89 6.32
CA TYR A 320 -14.93 4.63 5.19
C TYR A 320 -14.75 3.14 4.87
N THR A 321 -15.66 2.27 5.33
CA THR A 321 -15.56 0.81 5.13
C THR A 321 -15.45 0.40 3.66
N GLU A 322 -16.04 1.18 2.76
CA GLU A 322 -16.04 0.96 1.31
C GLU A 322 -15.14 1.96 0.57
N PHE A 323 -14.27 2.71 1.27
CA PHE A 323 -13.40 3.67 0.61
C PHE A 323 -12.39 2.93 -0.28
N PRO A 324 -12.28 3.26 -1.57
CA PRO A 324 -11.46 2.49 -2.49
C PRO A 324 -9.97 2.76 -2.26
N VAL A 325 -9.21 1.70 -2.02
CA VAL A 325 -7.74 1.71 -1.98
C VAL A 325 -7.26 0.67 -2.98
N ALA A 326 -6.39 1.06 -3.93
CA ALA A 326 -5.89 0.11 -4.91
C ALA A 326 -5.13 -1.04 -4.23
N ALA A 327 -5.35 -2.27 -4.71
CA ALA A 327 -4.71 -3.45 -4.13
C ALA A 327 -3.19 -3.51 -4.36
N LYS A 328 -2.72 -2.82 -5.41
CA LYS A 328 -1.31 -2.81 -5.84
C LYS A 328 -0.89 -1.43 -6.31
N SER A 329 0.39 -1.14 -6.11
CA SER A 329 1.03 0.06 -6.63
C SER A 329 1.27 -0.07 -8.14
N GLU A 330 1.32 1.07 -8.83
CA GLU A 330 1.48 1.13 -10.28
C GLU A 330 2.85 1.66 -10.69
N ALA A 331 3.41 1.10 -11.76
CA ALA A 331 4.64 1.62 -12.33
C ALA A 331 4.39 2.97 -13.00
N ALA A 332 5.05 4.01 -12.51
CA ALA A 332 5.11 5.32 -13.15
C ALA A 332 6.46 6.01 -12.86
N ARG A 333 6.88 6.90 -13.76
CA ARG A 333 8.17 7.58 -13.69
C ARG A 333 7.98 9.01 -13.19
N HIS A 334 7.57 9.14 -11.94
CA HIS A 334 7.48 10.45 -11.29
C HIS A 334 8.88 11.00 -10.98
N GLY A 335 9.07 12.31 -11.07
CA GLY A 335 10.35 12.93 -10.72
C GLY A 335 10.83 12.53 -9.32
N GLU A 336 9.91 12.44 -8.35
CA GLU A 336 10.23 12.07 -6.97
C GLU A 336 10.76 10.64 -6.82
N ASN A 337 10.33 9.69 -7.66
CA ASN A 337 10.79 8.31 -7.60
C ASN A 337 11.89 7.97 -8.63
N GLY A 338 11.98 8.71 -9.73
CA GLY A 338 12.97 8.52 -10.79
C GLY A 338 14.39 8.99 -10.43
N PHE A 339 14.51 9.97 -9.53
CA PHE A 339 15.81 10.54 -9.14
C PHE A 339 16.28 10.13 -7.73
N ALA A 340 15.46 9.42 -6.96
CA ALA A 340 15.84 8.92 -5.63
C ALA A 340 16.77 7.70 -5.73
N HIS A 341 17.73 7.56 -4.81
CA HIS A 341 18.67 6.42 -4.75
C HIS A 341 18.25 5.33 -3.76
N MET A 342 17.23 5.61 -2.94
CA MET A 342 16.61 4.73 -1.95
C MET A 342 15.21 4.29 -2.41
N PRO A 343 14.57 3.31 -1.74
CA PRO A 343 13.16 3.00 -1.95
C PRO A 343 12.29 4.26 -1.83
N SER A 344 11.54 4.58 -2.87
CA SER A 344 10.71 5.78 -2.89
C SER A 344 9.40 5.61 -3.63
N VAL A 345 8.34 6.22 -3.08
CA VAL A 345 6.99 6.11 -3.62
C VAL A 345 6.28 7.47 -3.62
N VAL A 346 5.45 7.67 -4.64
CA VAL A 346 4.44 8.72 -4.67
C VAL A 346 3.14 8.11 -4.20
N ILE A 347 2.54 8.67 -3.14
CA ILE A 347 1.28 8.23 -2.56
C ILE A 347 0.24 9.29 -2.87
N GLU A 348 -0.66 8.94 -3.77
CA GLU A 348 -1.84 9.73 -4.10
C GLU A 348 -2.97 9.37 -3.14
N ILE A 349 -3.19 10.20 -2.13
CA ILE A 349 -4.02 9.84 -0.97
C ILE A 349 -5.49 9.65 -1.37
N ALA A 350 -6.04 10.55 -2.18
CA ALA A 350 -7.38 10.46 -2.76
C ALA A 350 -7.54 11.49 -3.89
N PHE A 351 -8.67 11.47 -4.60
CA PHE A 351 -8.95 12.36 -5.73
C PHE A 351 -9.62 13.67 -5.30
N HIS A 352 -8.90 14.79 -5.33
CA HIS A 352 -9.49 16.10 -4.99
C HIS A 352 -10.44 16.64 -6.09
N THR A 353 -10.45 16.02 -7.27
CA THR A 353 -11.44 16.26 -8.34
C THR A 353 -12.70 15.42 -8.21
N ASN A 354 -12.75 14.46 -7.28
CA ASN A 354 -13.96 13.72 -6.93
C ASN A 354 -14.54 14.30 -5.62
N ALA A 355 -15.85 14.56 -5.59
CA ALA A 355 -16.47 15.26 -4.47
C ALA A 355 -16.49 14.43 -3.17
N GLU A 356 -16.65 13.11 -3.25
CA GLU A 356 -16.66 12.23 -2.08
C GLU A 356 -15.25 12.08 -1.49
N ASP A 357 -14.26 11.85 -2.35
CA ASP A 357 -12.86 11.81 -1.95
C ASP A 357 -12.38 13.16 -1.40
N ALA A 358 -12.84 14.28 -1.98
CA ALA A 358 -12.55 15.60 -1.44
C ALA A 358 -13.14 15.80 -0.04
N ALA A 359 -14.36 15.33 0.22
CA ALA A 359 -14.94 15.36 1.55
C ALA A 359 -14.13 14.51 2.54
N ALA A 360 -13.70 13.30 2.13
CA ALA A 360 -12.82 12.45 2.93
C ALA A 360 -11.47 13.13 3.21
N PHE A 361 -10.89 13.81 2.21
CA PHE A 361 -9.61 14.50 2.34
C PHE A 361 -9.60 15.56 3.46
N LEU A 362 -10.76 16.20 3.67
CA LEU A 362 -10.95 17.24 4.68
C LEU A 362 -11.31 16.68 6.06
N ASP A 363 -11.63 15.39 6.16
CA ASP A 363 -11.96 14.74 7.43
C ASP A 363 -10.69 14.30 8.20
N PRO A 364 -10.48 14.81 9.43
CA PRO A 364 -9.38 14.37 10.29
C PRO A 364 -9.34 12.85 10.56
N VAL A 365 -10.49 12.17 10.57
CA VAL A 365 -10.56 10.70 10.78
C VAL A 365 -9.92 9.97 9.60
N PHE A 366 -10.28 10.36 8.38
CA PHE A 366 -9.69 9.81 7.16
C PHE A 366 -8.19 10.13 7.06
N ARG A 367 -7.80 11.37 7.37
CA ARG A 367 -6.39 11.79 7.40
C ARG A 367 -5.58 10.92 8.34
N THR A 368 -6.06 10.77 9.58
CA THR A 368 -5.40 9.97 10.62
C THR A 368 -5.27 8.51 10.20
N ALA A 369 -6.35 7.90 9.71
CA ALA A 369 -6.34 6.51 9.26
C ALA A 369 -5.37 6.29 8.08
N SER A 370 -5.40 7.20 7.11
CA SER A 370 -4.49 7.18 5.95
C SER A 370 -3.03 7.25 6.39
N MET A 371 -2.66 8.19 7.26
CA MET A 371 -1.27 8.37 7.67
C MET A 371 -0.77 7.27 8.61
N LYS A 372 -1.63 6.69 9.46
CA LYS A 372 -1.32 5.45 10.19
C LYS A 372 -1.07 4.28 9.25
N GLY A 373 -1.86 4.16 8.17
CA GLY A 373 -1.67 3.15 7.14
C GLY A 373 -0.31 3.28 6.43
N VAL A 374 0.07 4.49 6.03
CA VAL A 374 1.38 4.76 5.42
C VAL A 374 2.53 4.47 6.39
N GLU A 375 2.42 4.89 7.66
CA GLU A 375 3.42 4.57 8.69
C GLU A 375 3.60 3.06 8.85
N LYS A 376 2.49 2.33 9.04
CA LYS A 376 2.51 0.87 9.22
C LYS A 376 3.10 0.17 8.00
N GLY A 377 2.77 0.63 6.80
CA GLY A 377 3.36 0.15 5.54
C GLY A 377 4.87 0.34 5.50
N TYR A 378 5.37 1.54 5.78
CA TYR A 378 6.81 1.82 5.80
C TYR A 378 7.56 1.04 6.88
N ARG A 379 7.02 0.99 8.10
CA ARG A 379 7.62 0.27 9.22
C ARG A 379 7.74 -1.23 8.93
N LEU A 380 6.67 -1.85 8.44
CA LEU A 380 6.67 -3.30 8.16
C LEU A 380 7.53 -3.64 6.93
N PHE A 381 7.57 -2.77 5.92
CA PHE A 381 8.54 -2.88 4.82
C PHE A 381 9.99 -2.92 5.33
N ARG A 382 10.37 -1.97 6.19
CA ARG A 382 11.72 -1.90 6.80
C ARG A 382 12.03 -3.13 7.64
N GLU A 383 11.05 -3.63 8.39
CA GLU A 383 11.19 -4.84 9.21
C GLU A 383 11.25 -6.14 8.38
N GLY A 384 11.16 -6.07 7.04
CA GLY A 384 11.14 -7.24 6.16
C GLY A 384 9.88 -8.09 6.32
N LYS A 385 8.80 -7.48 6.82
CA LYS A 385 7.50 -8.13 7.03
C LYS A 385 6.61 -7.89 5.81
N GLY A 386 5.71 -8.84 5.56
CA GLY A 386 4.75 -8.75 4.46
C GLY A 386 3.45 -8.06 4.87
N CYS A 387 2.57 -7.87 3.88
CA CYS A 387 1.18 -7.48 4.08
C CYS A 387 0.40 -8.68 4.65
N VAL A 388 0.19 -8.69 5.96
CA VAL A 388 -0.63 -9.67 6.67
C VAL A 388 -1.71 -8.90 7.45
N PRO A 389 -2.96 -8.86 6.94
CA PRO A 389 -4.07 -8.23 7.64
C PRO A 389 -4.41 -8.93 8.95
N LEU A 390 -5.00 -8.19 9.91
CA LEU A 390 -5.42 -8.74 11.19
C LEU A 390 -6.52 -9.80 11.03
N LYS A 391 -6.25 -11.03 11.49
CA LYS A 391 -7.21 -12.14 11.44
C LYS A 391 -7.07 -13.05 12.64
N ALA A 392 -8.20 -13.41 13.26
CA ALA A 392 -8.24 -14.42 14.32
C ALA A 392 -8.26 -15.84 13.73
N GLU A 393 -7.55 -16.76 14.37
CA GLU A 393 -7.54 -18.17 14.00
C GLU A 393 -8.82 -18.89 14.48
N PRO A 394 -9.23 -19.99 13.82
CA PRO A 394 -10.36 -20.80 14.24
C PRO A 394 -10.26 -21.26 15.70
N ILE A 395 -11.28 -20.97 16.50
CA ILE A 395 -11.41 -21.44 17.89
C ILE A 395 -12.16 -22.77 17.87
N GLN A 396 -11.55 -23.82 18.42
CA GLN A 396 -12.19 -25.13 18.49
C GLN A 396 -13.37 -25.10 19.46
N GLY A 397 -14.47 -25.75 19.05
CA GLY A 397 -15.60 -25.97 19.94
C GLY A 397 -15.20 -26.87 21.12
N ILE A 398 -15.68 -26.52 22.31
CA ILE A 398 -15.35 -27.24 23.55
C ILE A 398 -16.60 -27.82 24.20
N GLN A 399 -16.41 -28.87 25.00
CA GLN A 399 -17.45 -29.45 25.85
C GLN A 399 -17.17 -29.10 27.30
N LEU A 400 -18.14 -28.50 27.97
CA LEU A 400 -17.99 -28.08 29.36
C LEU A 400 -19.09 -28.69 30.24
N PRO A 401 -18.71 -29.34 31.35
CA PRO A 401 -19.66 -29.68 32.41
C PRO A 401 -20.45 -28.47 32.90
N GLN A 402 -21.68 -28.68 33.33
CA GLN A 402 -22.46 -27.66 34.02
C GLN A 402 -21.67 -27.07 35.21
N GLY A 403 -21.67 -25.75 35.32
CA GLY A 403 -20.99 -24.97 36.35
C GLY A 403 -19.48 -24.82 36.14
N SER A 404 -18.94 -25.31 35.02
CA SER A 404 -17.51 -25.21 34.71
C SER A 404 -17.19 -24.08 33.74
N SER A 405 -15.91 -23.72 33.72
CA SER A 405 -15.32 -22.80 32.77
C SER A 405 -13.96 -23.33 32.30
N GLN A 406 -13.52 -22.84 31.15
CA GLN A 406 -12.22 -23.14 30.59
C GLN A 406 -11.63 -21.90 29.94
N GLN A 407 -10.32 -21.70 30.12
CA GLN A 407 -9.57 -20.74 29.33
C GLN A 407 -9.24 -21.31 27.97
N VAL A 408 -9.47 -20.53 26.92
CA VAL A 408 -9.20 -20.90 25.54
C VAL A 408 -8.32 -19.84 24.91
N ASP A 409 -7.23 -20.28 24.29
CA ASP A 409 -6.32 -19.39 23.57
C ASP A 409 -7.00 -18.83 22.32
N VAL A 410 -6.82 -17.53 22.10
CA VAL A 410 -7.18 -16.84 20.86
C VAL A 410 -5.89 -16.52 20.13
N ALA A 411 -5.54 -17.37 19.17
CA ALA A 411 -4.45 -17.09 18.24
C ALA A 411 -4.93 -16.14 17.14
N PHE A 412 -4.04 -15.31 16.63
CA PHE A 412 -4.31 -14.40 15.52
C PHE A 412 -3.03 -14.13 14.72
N GLU A 413 -3.21 -13.75 13.47
CA GLU A 413 -2.16 -13.28 12.56
C GLU A 413 -2.28 -11.78 12.30
N GLY A 414 -1.24 -11.21 11.70
CA GLY A 414 -1.13 -9.78 11.39
C GLY A 414 -0.31 -9.00 12.42
N TYR A 415 -0.35 -7.67 12.28
CA TYR A 415 0.46 -6.75 13.09
C TYR A 415 -0.43 -5.68 13.75
N PRO A 416 -1.23 -6.05 14.77
CA PRO A 416 -2.14 -5.11 15.40
C PRO A 416 -1.39 -4.01 16.17
N GLN A 417 -2.01 -2.84 16.27
CA GLN A 417 -1.56 -1.80 17.20
C GLN A 417 -2.07 -2.12 18.61
N TYR A 418 -1.16 -2.29 19.55
CA TYR A 418 -1.52 -2.52 20.95
C TYR A 418 -1.91 -1.21 21.66
N PRO A 419 -2.77 -1.26 22.70
CA PRO A 419 -3.39 -2.47 23.25
C PRO A 419 -4.45 -3.10 22.34
N ILE A 420 -4.70 -4.40 22.49
CA ILE A 420 -5.76 -5.11 21.76
C ILE A 420 -6.87 -5.59 22.70
N GLU A 421 -8.04 -5.85 22.12
CA GLU A 421 -9.20 -6.38 22.82
C GLU A 421 -9.69 -7.65 22.13
N LEU A 422 -9.86 -8.73 22.89
CA LEU A 422 -10.56 -9.93 22.44
C LEU A 422 -12.03 -9.75 22.80
N VAL A 423 -12.87 -9.55 21.80
CA VAL A 423 -14.32 -9.34 21.97
C VAL A 423 -15.05 -10.61 21.60
N THR A 424 -15.83 -11.16 22.53
CA THR A 424 -16.64 -12.37 22.36
C THR A 424 -18.12 -12.01 22.53
N THR A 425 -18.91 -12.19 21.47
CA THR A 425 -20.32 -11.82 21.43
C THR A 425 -21.20 -13.06 21.35
N ASN A 426 -22.27 -13.11 22.14
CA ASN A 426 -23.24 -14.18 22.06
C ASN A 426 -24.08 -14.05 20.79
N VAL A 427 -24.16 -15.12 20.00
CA VAL A 427 -24.97 -15.17 18.77
C VAL A 427 -26.00 -16.30 18.78
N GLY A 428 -26.02 -17.11 19.85
CA GLY A 428 -27.01 -18.14 20.05
C GLY A 428 -26.99 -18.63 21.50
N CYS A 429 -27.91 -18.09 22.30
CA CYS A 429 -28.15 -18.53 23.67
C CYS A 429 -29.43 -19.39 23.73
N PRO A 430 -29.41 -20.56 24.38
CA PRO A 430 -30.61 -21.37 24.56
C PRO A 430 -31.73 -20.61 25.29
N PRO A 431 -33.02 -20.88 25.00
CA PRO A 431 -34.13 -20.22 25.68
C PRO A 431 -34.09 -20.41 27.20
N GLY A 432 -34.27 -19.31 27.94
CA GLY A 432 -34.25 -19.29 29.40
C GLY A 432 -32.85 -19.36 30.02
N TRP A 433 -31.78 -19.30 29.21
CA TRP A 433 -30.40 -19.22 29.69
C TRP A 433 -29.93 -17.77 29.70
N THR A 434 -29.01 -17.47 30.61
CA THR A 434 -28.26 -16.20 30.59
C THR A 434 -26.90 -16.46 29.95
N CYS A 435 -26.63 -15.77 28.84
CA CYS A 435 -25.33 -15.78 28.17
C CYS A 435 -24.88 -14.32 28.01
N SER A 436 -23.73 -13.97 28.56
CA SER A 436 -23.20 -12.60 28.53
C SER A 436 -21.97 -12.50 27.63
N ASP A 437 -21.86 -11.41 26.91
CA ASP A 437 -20.68 -11.08 26.12
C ASP A 437 -19.42 -10.97 27.01
N GLY A 438 -18.27 -11.20 26.40
CA GLY A 438 -16.96 -11.17 27.04
C GLY A 438 -16.01 -10.21 26.35
N LYS A 439 -15.12 -9.61 27.13
CA LYS A 439 -14.08 -8.72 26.64
C LYS A 439 -12.81 -8.90 27.45
N VAL A 440 -11.68 -9.12 26.78
CA VAL A 440 -10.36 -9.25 27.40
C VAL A 440 -9.43 -8.20 26.81
N HIS A 441 -8.78 -7.41 27.66
CA HIS A 441 -7.84 -6.37 27.27
C HIS A 441 -6.40 -6.87 27.41
N ILE A 442 -5.58 -6.68 26.38
CA ILE A 442 -4.18 -7.11 26.34
C ILE A 442 -3.32 -5.89 26.02
N THR A 443 -2.46 -5.52 26.97
CA THR A 443 -1.75 -4.22 26.92
C THR A 443 -0.58 -4.26 25.97
N THR A 444 0.19 -5.36 25.97
CA THR A 444 1.42 -5.50 25.18
C THR A 444 1.51 -6.87 24.50
N PRO A 445 2.35 -7.02 23.45
CA PRO A 445 2.54 -8.31 22.78
C PRO A 445 3.06 -9.43 23.68
N ASP A 446 3.81 -9.09 24.73
CA ASP A 446 4.43 -10.05 25.65
C ASP A 446 3.49 -10.51 26.77
N ASP A 447 2.32 -9.88 26.91
CA ASP A 447 1.30 -10.28 27.88
C ASP A 447 0.68 -11.62 27.45
N LYS A 448 1.27 -12.72 27.95
CA LYS A 448 0.73 -14.07 27.76
C LYS A 448 -0.19 -14.47 28.91
N PRO A 449 -1.26 -15.25 28.63
CA PRO A 449 -1.76 -15.65 27.31
C PRO A 449 -2.95 -14.81 26.82
N SER A 450 -3.09 -14.66 25.50
CA SER A 450 -4.28 -14.10 24.84
C SER A 450 -5.47 -15.05 24.97
N GLN A 451 -6.04 -15.16 26.17
CA GLN A 451 -7.09 -16.13 26.51
C GLN A 451 -8.44 -15.47 26.73
N ILE A 452 -9.49 -16.18 26.34
CA ILE A 452 -10.86 -15.89 26.73
C ILE A 452 -11.38 -16.99 27.67
N THR A 453 -12.25 -16.62 28.59
CA THR A 453 -12.91 -17.57 29.49
C THR A 453 -14.27 -17.96 28.93
N LEU A 454 -14.42 -19.23 28.55
CA LEU A 454 -15.70 -19.80 28.12
C LEU A 454 -16.36 -20.52 29.30
N ARG A 455 -17.70 -20.39 29.42
CA ARG A 455 -18.43 -20.81 30.62
C ARG A 455 -19.74 -21.53 30.30
N CYS A 456 -20.10 -22.48 31.16
CA CYS A 456 -21.41 -23.14 31.17
C CYS A 456 -22.10 -22.96 32.53
N GLU A 457 -22.69 -21.77 32.75
CA GLU A 457 -23.29 -21.42 34.06
C GLU A 457 -24.72 -21.96 34.23
N ASN A 458 -25.40 -22.29 33.12
CA ASN A 458 -26.82 -22.67 33.13
C ASN A 458 -27.04 -24.18 33.39
N ALA A 459 -28.19 -24.51 34.01
CA ALA A 459 -28.54 -25.87 34.40
C ALA A 459 -29.19 -26.68 33.27
N GLY A 460 -28.40 -27.07 32.25
CA GLY A 460 -28.89 -27.95 31.18
C GLY A 460 -27.80 -28.37 30.19
N SER A 461 -28.21 -29.16 29.19
CA SER A 461 -27.35 -29.54 28.06
C SER A 461 -27.84 -28.85 26.81
N ALA A 462 -27.07 -27.89 26.30
CA ALA A 462 -27.36 -27.20 25.06
C ALA A 462 -26.08 -26.50 24.54
N PRO A 463 -25.96 -26.30 23.22
CA PRO A 463 -24.88 -25.51 22.66
C PRO A 463 -25.12 -24.01 22.91
N ILE A 464 -24.04 -23.28 23.18
CA ILE A 464 -24.00 -21.81 23.14
C ILE A 464 -23.08 -21.40 21.99
N LEU A 465 -23.58 -20.54 21.10
CA LEU A 465 -22.82 -20.03 19.96
C LEU A 465 -22.24 -18.65 20.26
N TRP A 466 -20.96 -18.49 19.94
CA TRP A 466 -20.20 -17.27 20.16
C TRP A 466 -19.48 -16.86 18.88
N ASP A 467 -19.35 -15.55 18.68
CA ASP A 467 -18.45 -14.96 17.70
C ASP A 467 -17.34 -14.21 18.45
N THR A 468 -16.08 -14.58 18.23
CA THR A 468 -14.92 -13.91 18.81
C THR A 468 -14.12 -13.17 17.73
N ARG A 469 -13.66 -11.96 18.02
CA ARG A 469 -12.78 -11.18 17.15
C ARG A 469 -11.71 -10.43 17.93
N VAL A 470 -10.63 -10.06 17.25
CA VAL A 470 -9.58 -9.18 17.78
C VAL A 470 -9.86 -7.76 17.31
N VAL A 471 -9.76 -6.79 18.21
CA VAL A 471 -9.85 -5.36 17.91
C VAL A 471 -8.58 -4.69 18.40
N ASP A 472 -7.90 -3.94 17.53
CA ASP A 472 -6.67 -3.23 17.90
C ASP A 472 -6.92 -1.77 18.30
N ALA A 473 -5.90 -1.09 18.82
CA ALA A 473 -6.02 0.29 19.29
C ALA A 473 -6.25 1.33 18.19
N ASP A 474 -6.08 0.95 16.92
CA ASP A 474 -6.43 1.78 15.77
C ASP A 474 -7.85 1.51 15.26
N GLY A 475 -8.57 0.58 15.90
CA GLY A 475 -9.93 0.21 15.57
C GLY A 475 -10.03 -0.87 14.50
N VAL A 476 -8.91 -1.47 14.07
CA VAL A 476 -8.91 -2.59 13.11
C VAL A 476 -9.57 -3.79 13.78
N LYS A 477 -10.58 -4.36 13.12
CA LYS A 477 -11.35 -5.51 13.61
C LYS A 477 -11.04 -6.71 12.73
N SER A 478 -10.60 -7.81 13.32
CA SER A 478 -10.51 -9.07 12.58
C SER A 478 -11.91 -9.53 12.14
N PRO A 479 -12.02 -10.36 11.08
CA PRO A 479 -13.22 -11.16 10.87
C PRO A 479 -13.59 -11.93 12.14
N SER A 480 -14.89 -12.06 12.40
CA SER A 480 -15.39 -12.86 13.52
C SER A 480 -15.17 -14.34 13.27
N VAL A 481 -14.68 -15.05 14.28
CA VAL A 481 -14.57 -16.50 14.31
C VAL A 481 -15.69 -17.07 15.15
N ARG A 482 -16.57 -17.84 14.50
CA ARG A 482 -17.67 -18.53 15.16
C ARG A 482 -17.20 -19.82 15.83
N HIS A 483 -17.57 -20.02 17.08
CA HIS A 483 -17.31 -21.25 17.83
C HIS A 483 -18.47 -21.62 18.75
N VAL A 484 -18.40 -22.84 19.31
CA VAL A 484 -19.47 -23.42 20.12
C VAL A 484 -18.95 -23.91 21.45
N VAL A 485 -19.70 -23.61 22.50
CA VAL A 485 -19.53 -24.23 23.82
C VAL A 485 -20.69 -25.18 24.02
N GLN A 486 -20.41 -26.48 24.01
CA GLN A 486 -21.41 -27.50 24.30
C GLN A 486 -21.47 -27.73 25.81
N CYS A 487 -22.52 -27.20 26.46
CA CYS A 487 -22.74 -27.48 27.86
C CYS A 487 -23.32 -28.90 28.04
N ILE A 488 -22.80 -29.62 29.04
CA ILE A 488 -23.20 -30.98 29.35
C ILE A 488 -23.62 -31.06 30.82
N ARG A 489 -24.88 -31.43 31.04
CA ARG A 489 -25.38 -31.75 32.36
C ARG A 489 -24.60 -32.94 32.92
N THR A 490 -23.94 -32.74 34.05
CA THR A 490 -23.36 -33.85 34.81
C THR A 490 -24.49 -34.61 35.49
N SER A 491 -24.63 -35.90 35.18
CA SER A 491 -25.49 -36.78 35.97
C SER A 491 -24.88 -36.86 37.36
N ARG A 492 -25.52 -36.25 38.37
CA ARG A 492 -25.24 -36.61 39.77
C ARG A 492 -25.45 -38.13 39.87
N GLY A 493 -24.37 -38.85 40.15
CA GLY A 493 -24.44 -40.27 40.45
C GLY A 493 -25.50 -40.51 41.51
N SER A 494 -26.39 -41.45 41.20
CA SER A 494 -27.23 -42.13 42.19
C SER A 494 -26.35 -42.61 43.35
N ASN A 495 -26.80 -42.34 44.58
CA ASN A 495 -26.25 -42.85 45.83
C ASN A 495 -25.79 -44.32 45.70
N GLY A 496 -24.48 -44.55 45.68
CA GLY A 496 -23.92 -45.82 46.11
C GLY A 496 -23.89 -45.84 47.62
N ALA A 497 -25.00 -46.21 48.25
CA ALA A 497 -24.99 -46.58 49.66
C ALA A 497 -23.98 -47.73 49.86
N PRO A 498 -23.16 -47.72 50.91
CA PRO A 498 -22.31 -48.86 51.22
C PRO A 498 -23.21 -50.04 51.55
N ILE A 499 -23.14 -51.08 50.72
CA ILE A 499 -23.70 -52.39 51.02
C ILE A 499 -22.86 -52.95 52.19
N SER A 500 -23.44 -52.91 53.40
CA SER A 500 -22.96 -53.74 54.51
C SER A 500 -23.03 -55.21 54.11
N PRO A 501 -21.92 -55.97 54.14
CA PRO A 501 -22.00 -57.42 54.08
C PRO A 501 -22.49 -57.92 55.43
N ALA A 502 -23.68 -58.53 55.43
CA ALA A 502 -24.10 -59.41 56.51
C ALA A 502 -23.07 -60.55 56.64
N GLY A 503 -22.63 -60.78 57.87
CA GLY A 503 -21.58 -61.73 58.19
C GLY A 503 -21.94 -63.18 57.88
N VAL A 504 -20.90 -63.94 57.57
CA VAL A 504 -20.84 -65.39 57.80
C VAL A 504 -19.45 -65.67 58.37
N GLU A 505 -19.41 -66.04 59.64
CA GLU A 505 -18.26 -66.70 60.27
C GLU A 505 -17.89 -67.97 59.49
N PRO A 506 -16.58 -68.32 59.48
CA PRO A 506 -16.29 -69.60 60.10
C PRO A 506 -15.01 -69.60 60.96
N ALA A 507 -15.17 -70.17 62.15
CA ALA A 507 -14.31 -71.18 62.78
C ALA A 507 -12.78 -71.01 62.78
N THR A 508 -12.29 -70.69 63.98
CA THR A 508 -11.06 -71.16 64.66
C THR A 508 -10.21 -72.25 63.99
N ALA A 509 -8.89 -72.03 63.96
CA ALA A 509 -7.86 -72.87 64.61
C ALA A 509 -6.46 -72.27 64.44
N GLY A 510 -5.69 -72.16 65.54
CA GLY A 510 -4.24 -71.86 65.53
C GLY A 510 -3.86 -70.70 66.43
#